data_AF-A0A1W5RMK7-F1
#
_entry.id   AF-A0A1W5RMK7-F1
#
_cell.length_a   1.000
_cell.length_b   1.000
_cell.length_c   1.000
_cell.angle_alpha   90.00
_cell.angle_beta   90.00
_cell.angle_gamma   90.00
#
_symmetry.space_group_name_H-M   'P 1'
#
loop_
_entity.id
_entity.type
_entity.pdbx_description
1 polymer ?
#
loop_
_entity_poly.entity_id
_entity_poly.type
_entity_poly.pdbx_seq_one_letter_code
_entity_poly.pdbx_strand_id
1 'polypeptide(L)'
;MSTHLEAQWIVGFTDGEGCFNLDVHLHKDTKWGIQMQPEFTVVQGEVDVNILHALKNRFGCGTVAVNRKDQTSTRMMYRVKNIKDCHTIIVPFFEQHQLKTKKRVEFERFRTIVRLMHEGYHRQSLRHFLEILEKGEQLRVRQRPADLKKREKVTQKIAELRQKLEEDPTL
;
A
#
# COMPACT_ATOMS: atom_id res chain seq x y z
N MET A 1 -5.25 8.20 -28.13
CA MET A 1 -4.34 7.18 -27.58
C MET A 1 -5.17 5.96 -27.21
N SER A 2 -4.72 4.75 -27.51
CA SER A 2 -5.44 3.52 -27.15
C SER A 2 -5.54 3.40 -25.62
N THR A 3 -6.74 3.13 -25.10
CA THR A 3 -7.01 2.91 -23.68
C THR A 3 -6.86 1.45 -23.28
N HIS A 4 -6.54 0.57 -24.23
CA HIS A 4 -6.36 -0.85 -23.98
C HIS A 4 -4.92 -1.14 -23.56
N LEU A 5 -4.74 -1.46 -22.27
CA LEU A 5 -3.45 -1.86 -21.72
C LEU A 5 -3.37 -3.38 -21.63
N GLU A 6 -2.38 -3.94 -22.33
CA GLU A 6 -2.05 -5.35 -22.23
C GLU A 6 -1.51 -5.69 -20.84
N ALA A 7 -1.78 -6.91 -20.37
CA ALA A 7 -1.38 -7.32 -19.03
C ALA A 7 0.15 -7.25 -18.83
N GLN A 8 0.93 -7.70 -19.82
CA GLN A 8 2.40 -7.69 -19.73
C GLN A 8 2.97 -6.26 -19.76
N TRP A 9 2.30 -5.33 -20.46
CA TRP A 9 2.67 -3.92 -20.40
C TRP A 9 2.47 -3.36 -18.99
N ILE A 10 1.34 -3.67 -18.34
CA ILE A 10 1.06 -3.25 -16.95
C ILE A 10 2.09 -3.85 -15.98
N VAL A 11 2.47 -5.12 -16.17
CA VAL A 11 3.52 -5.76 -15.38
C VAL A 11 4.83 -4.98 -15.50
N GLY A 12 5.31 -4.75 -16.73
CA GLY A 12 6.55 -4.01 -16.97
C GLY A 12 6.49 -2.58 -16.43
N PHE A 13 5.36 -1.89 -16.63
CA PHE A 13 5.16 -0.55 -16.12
C PHE A 13 5.13 -0.51 -14.58
N THR A 14 4.51 -1.51 -13.95
CA THR A 14 4.50 -1.65 -12.49
C THR A 14 5.89 -1.96 -11.95
N ASP A 15 6.65 -2.82 -12.64
CA ASP A 15 8.05 -3.11 -12.32
C ASP A 15 8.92 -1.83 -12.30
N GLY A 16 8.64 -0.86 -13.18
CA GLY A 16 9.27 0.47 -13.18
C GLY A 16 8.69 1.45 -12.15
N GLU A 17 7.40 1.77 -12.27
CA GLU A 17 6.74 2.93 -11.64
C GLU A 17 5.80 2.57 -10.48
N GLY A 18 5.42 1.30 -10.36
CA GLY A 18 4.49 0.84 -9.33
C GLY A 18 5.09 0.80 -7.92
N CYS A 19 4.23 0.89 -6.91
CA CYS A 19 4.59 0.80 -5.51
C CYS A 19 3.51 0.03 -4.74
N PHE A 20 3.92 -0.99 -4.00
CA PHE A 20 3.12 -1.65 -2.98
C PHE A 20 3.55 -1.13 -1.60
N ASN A 21 2.60 -0.80 -0.74
CA ASN A 21 2.89 -0.24 0.57
C ASN A 21 1.80 -0.58 1.59
N LEU A 22 2.15 -0.52 2.88
CA LEU A 22 1.20 -0.38 3.98
C LEU A 22 1.29 1.05 4.48
N ASP A 23 0.27 1.85 4.20
CA ASP A 23 0.15 3.19 4.75
C ASP A 23 -0.30 3.09 6.21
N VAL A 24 0.44 3.73 7.10
CA VAL A 24 0.22 3.68 8.55
C VAL A 24 0.24 5.09 9.08
N HIS A 25 -0.89 5.52 9.65
CA HIS A 25 -1.04 6.87 10.20
C HIS A 25 -1.90 6.85 11.47
N LEU A 26 -1.75 7.90 12.27
CA LEU A 26 -2.57 8.08 13.46
C LEU A 26 -4.01 8.37 13.06
N HIS A 27 -4.95 7.68 13.70
CA HIS A 27 -6.38 7.91 13.53
C HIS A 27 -7.08 7.68 14.86
N LYS A 28 -7.44 8.76 15.56
CA LYS A 28 -7.89 8.72 16.96
C LYS A 28 -9.13 7.85 17.17
N ASP A 29 -10.01 7.77 16.17
CA ASP A 29 -11.28 7.03 16.29
C ASP A 29 -11.14 5.52 16.04
N THR A 30 -9.93 5.03 15.78
CA THR A 30 -9.68 3.58 15.65
C THR A 30 -9.37 2.95 17.01
N LYS A 31 -9.67 1.65 17.18
CA LYS A 31 -9.46 0.89 18.43
C LYS A 31 -8.09 1.13 19.07
N TRP A 32 -7.04 1.22 18.25
CA TRP A 32 -5.66 1.37 18.70
C TRP A 32 -5.04 2.73 18.40
N GLY A 33 -5.84 3.70 17.92
CA GLY A 33 -5.35 5.04 17.54
C GLY A 33 -4.48 5.06 16.28
N ILE A 34 -4.39 3.94 15.55
CA ILE A 34 -3.63 3.75 14.32
C ILE A 34 -4.55 3.15 13.26
N GLN A 35 -4.51 3.71 12.06
CA GLN A 35 -5.11 3.13 10.87
C GLN A 35 -4.03 2.55 9.95
N MET A 36 -4.26 1.31 9.50
CA MET A 36 -3.47 0.63 8.47
C MET A 36 -4.27 0.59 7.17
N GLN A 37 -3.64 0.95 6.05
CA GLN A 37 -4.25 0.89 4.72
C GLN A 37 -3.25 0.30 3.71
N PRO A 38 -3.44 -0.94 3.23
CA PRO A 38 -2.64 -1.44 2.13
C PRO A 38 -2.98 -0.65 0.88
N GLU A 39 -1.93 -0.20 0.18
CA GLU A 39 -2.04 0.66 -0.98
C GLU A 39 -1.17 0.14 -2.14
N PHE A 40 -1.78 0.06 -3.33
CA PHE A 40 -1.09 -0.05 -4.61
C PHE A 40 -1.16 1.29 -5.35
N THR A 41 -0.01 1.83 -5.74
CA THR A 41 0.09 3.15 -6.37
C THR A 41 1.02 3.13 -7.58
N VAL A 42 0.67 3.88 -8.61
CA VAL A 42 1.54 4.21 -9.76
C VAL A 42 1.57 5.72 -9.91
N VAL A 43 2.76 6.32 -9.97
CA VAL A 43 2.96 7.77 -10.04
C VAL A 43 3.52 8.15 -11.40
N GLN A 44 3.01 9.23 -12.01
CA GLN A 44 3.54 9.79 -13.25
C GLN A 44 3.50 11.33 -13.25
N GLY A 45 4.17 11.95 -14.22
CA GLY A 45 3.99 13.38 -14.49
C GLY A 45 2.58 13.68 -15.00
N GLU A 46 2.10 14.90 -14.81
CA GLU A 46 0.79 15.32 -15.34
C GLU A 46 0.69 15.19 -16.86
N VAL A 47 1.80 15.34 -17.57
CA VAL A 47 1.89 15.20 -19.04
C VAL A 47 1.42 13.82 -19.53
N ASP A 48 1.64 12.78 -18.71
CA ASP A 48 1.28 11.39 -19.01
C ASP A 48 0.10 10.89 -18.17
N VAL A 49 -0.70 11.79 -17.58
CA VAL A 49 -1.82 11.41 -16.68
C VAL A 49 -2.82 10.43 -17.31
N ASN A 50 -2.95 10.45 -18.65
CA ASN A 50 -3.82 9.54 -19.39
C ASN A 50 -3.49 8.07 -19.12
N ILE A 51 -2.22 7.72 -18.84
CA ILE A 51 -1.84 6.35 -18.52
C ILE A 51 -2.41 5.89 -17.18
N LEU A 52 -2.52 6.81 -16.23
CA LEU A 52 -3.11 6.55 -14.91
C LEU A 52 -4.62 6.34 -15.02
N HIS A 53 -5.29 7.09 -15.90
CA HIS A 53 -6.70 6.86 -16.22
C HIS A 53 -6.91 5.54 -16.96
N ALA A 54 -6.01 5.16 -17.87
CA ALA A 54 -6.06 3.86 -18.53
C ALA A 54 -5.90 2.70 -17.54
N LEU A 55 -5.00 2.81 -16.56
CA LEU A 55 -4.89 1.83 -15.46
C LEU A 55 -6.19 1.74 -14.65
N LYS A 56 -6.76 2.88 -14.24
CA LYS A 56 -8.05 2.91 -13.52
C LYS A 56 -9.15 2.21 -14.32
N ASN A 57 -9.27 2.50 -15.61
CA ASN A 57 -10.27 1.87 -16.47
C ASN A 57 -10.03 0.37 -16.63
N ARG A 58 -8.76 -0.05 -16.76
CA ARG A 58 -8.39 -1.45 -16.94
C ARG A 58 -8.62 -2.30 -15.69
N PHE A 59 -8.40 -1.75 -14.50
CA PHE A 59 -8.65 -2.42 -13.23
C PHE A 59 -10.09 -2.25 -12.74
N GLY A 60 -10.83 -1.25 -13.24
CA GLY A 60 -12.20 -0.99 -12.82
C GLY A 60 -12.33 -0.49 -11.37
N CYS A 61 -11.23 -0.11 -10.73
CA CYS A 61 -11.19 0.36 -9.34
C CYS A 61 -10.13 1.46 -9.15
N GLY A 62 -10.04 2.00 -7.94
CA GLY A 62 -9.05 3.02 -7.59
C GLY A 62 -9.39 4.44 -8.04
N THR A 63 -8.47 5.35 -7.74
CA THR A 63 -8.64 6.79 -7.96
C THR A 63 -7.41 7.39 -8.62
N VAL A 64 -7.60 8.38 -9.49
CA VAL A 64 -6.52 9.23 -10.02
C VAL A 64 -6.58 10.58 -9.30
N ALA A 65 -5.47 11.03 -8.75
CA ALA A 65 -5.38 12.28 -7.99
C ALA A 65 -3.99 12.91 -8.09
N VAL A 66 -3.86 14.17 -7.66
CA VAL A 66 -2.56 14.83 -7.49
C VAL A 66 -1.81 14.14 -6.35
N ASN A 67 -0.58 13.69 -6.63
CA ASN A 67 0.34 13.12 -5.65
C ASN A 67 1.21 14.20 -5.00
N ARG A 68 1.77 15.09 -5.82
CA ARG A 68 2.59 16.21 -5.38
C ARG A 68 2.52 17.32 -6.42
N LYS A 69 2.52 18.56 -5.96
CA LYS A 69 2.69 19.73 -6.79
C LYS A 69 3.86 20.55 -6.26
N ASP A 70 4.87 20.70 -7.11
CA ASP A 70 6.03 21.56 -6.86
C ASP A 70 5.95 22.78 -7.80
N GLN A 71 6.83 23.77 -7.64
CA GLN A 71 6.79 25.01 -8.43
C GLN A 71 6.89 24.79 -9.96
N THR A 72 7.55 23.70 -10.36
CA THR A 72 7.90 23.42 -11.77
C THR A 72 7.24 22.16 -12.34
N SER A 73 6.55 21.35 -11.52
CA SER A 73 5.90 20.14 -12.01
C SER A 73 4.79 19.63 -11.08
N THR A 74 3.77 19.02 -11.68
CA THR A 74 2.77 18.22 -10.96
C THR A 74 3.03 16.73 -11.21
N ARG A 75 3.03 15.95 -10.13
CA ARG A 75 2.98 14.49 -10.16
C ARG A 75 1.58 14.03 -9.86
N MET A 76 1.05 13.18 -10.72
CA MET A 76 -0.25 12.52 -10.58
C MET A 76 -0.03 11.08 -10.09
N MET A 77 -1.05 10.49 -9.47
CA MET A 77 -1.03 9.08 -9.11
C MET A 77 -2.35 8.39 -9.42
N TYR A 78 -2.26 7.14 -9.85
CA TYR A 78 -3.31 6.15 -9.73
C TYR A 78 -3.09 5.39 -8.42
N ARG A 79 -4.12 5.26 -7.58
CA ARG A 79 -4.02 4.57 -6.28
C ARG A 79 -5.23 3.68 -6.00
N VAL A 80 -5.00 2.53 -5.38
CA VAL A 80 -6.02 1.61 -4.85
C VAL A 80 -5.75 1.40 -3.37
N LYS A 81 -6.67 1.88 -2.52
CA LYS A 81 -6.60 1.77 -1.04
C LYS A 81 -7.70 0.89 -0.44
N ASN A 82 -8.76 0.63 -1.20
CA ASN A 82 -9.87 -0.17 -0.70
C ASN A 82 -9.41 -1.62 -0.51
N ILE A 83 -9.55 -2.16 0.70
CA ILE A 83 -9.09 -3.52 1.02
C ILE A 83 -9.74 -4.60 0.14
N LYS A 84 -11.01 -4.42 -0.21
CA LYS A 84 -11.75 -5.33 -1.09
C LYS A 84 -11.15 -5.30 -2.48
N ASP A 85 -10.97 -4.12 -3.07
CA ASP A 85 -10.37 -3.99 -4.41
C ASP A 85 -8.93 -4.51 -4.46
N CYS A 86 -8.13 -4.24 -3.42
CA CYS A 86 -6.79 -4.82 -3.29
C CYS A 86 -6.85 -6.35 -3.31
N HIS A 87 -7.79 -6.95 -2.57
CA HIS A 87 -7.94 -8.40 -2.43
C HIS A 87 -8.53 -9.06 -3.69
N THR A 88 -9.55 -8.47 -4.31
CA THR A 88 -10.31 -9.12 -5.38
C THR A 88 -9.87 -8.73 -6.79
N ILE A 89 -9.07 -7.66 -6.94
CA ILE A 89 -8.65 -7.15 -8.25
C ILE A 89 -7.12 -7.11 -8.36
N ILE A 90 -6.45 -6.36 -7.48
CA ILE A 90 -5.01 -6.12 -7.61
C ILE A 90 -4.20 -7.38 -7.31
N VAL A 91 -4.50 -8.08 -6.22
CA VAL A 91 -3.83 -9.34 -5.88
C VAL A 91 -3.98 -10.38 -6.99
N PRO A 92 -5.20 -10.74 -7.46
CA PRO A 92 -5.36 -11.75 -8.50
C PRO A 92 -4.64 -11.40 -9.81
N PHE A 93 -4.62 -10.12 -10.20
CA PHE A 93 -3.93 -9.67 -11.40
C PHE A 93 -2.43 -9.99 -11.36
N PHE A 94 -1.73 -9.64 -10.27
CA PHE A 94 -0.29 -9.85 -10.16
C PHE A 94 0.10 -11.28 -9.76
N GLU A 95 -0.84 -12.08 -9.24
CA GLU A 95 -0.66 -13.53 -9.13
C GLU A 95 -0.66 -14.20 -10.51
N GLN A 96 -1.60 -13.81 -11.37
CA GLN A 96 -1.68 -14.32 -12.76
C GLN A 96 -0.56 -13.76 -13.64
N HIS A 97 -0.15 -12.51 -13.41
CA HIS A 97 0.84 -11.80 -14.22
C HIS A 97 2.03 -11.38 -13.35
N GLN A 98 3.00 -12.28 -13.26
CA GLN A 98 4.14 -12.14 -12.34
C GLN A 98 5.08 -10.99 -12.70
N LEU A 99 5.32 -10.12 -11.73
CA LEU A 99 6.38 -9.11 -11.74
C LEU A 99 7.77 -9.76 -11.87
N LYS A 100 8.70 -9.05 -12.51
CA LYS A 100 10.03 -9.55 -12.87
C LYS A 100 11.16 -8.95 -12.02
N THR A 101 10.90 -7.86 -11.30
CA THR A 101 11.90 -7.21 -10.43
C THR A 101 11.72 -7.61 -8.96
N LYS A 102 12.50 -6.99 -8.06
CA LYS A 102 12.31 -7.07 -6.61
C LYS A 102 10.88 -6.73 -6.16
N LYS A 103 10.11 -6.00 -6.98
CA LYS A 103 8.70 -5.71 -6.70
C LYS A 103 7.85 -6.97 -6.64
N ARG A 104 8.28 -8.08 -7.22
CA ARG A 104 7.67 -9.39 -6.96
C ARG A 104 7.70 -9.73 -5.48
N VAL A 105 8.85 -9.62 -4.83
CA VAL A 105 8.98 -9.91 -3.38
C VAL A 105 8.13 -8.94 -2.55
N GLU A 106 8.12 -7.66 -2.92
CA GLU A 106 7.28 -6.64 -2.25
C GLU A 106 5.79 -6.94 -2.44
N PHE A 107 5.38 -7.40 -3.64
CA PHE A 107 4.03 -7.84 -3.94
C PHE A 107 3.61 -9.06 -3.12
N GLU A 108 4.46 -10.08 -2.98
CA GLU A 108 4.14 -11.28 -2.17
C GLU A 108 3.90 -10.90 -0.69
N ARG A 109 4.69 -9.97 -0.16
CA ARG A 109 4.51 -9.41 1.19
C ARG A 109 3.21 -8.61 1.29
N PHE A 110 2.95 -7.74 0.32
CA PHE A 110 1.71 -6.97 0.22
C PHE A 110 0.47 -7.88 0.14
N ARG A 111 0.48 -8.90 -0.71
CA ARG A 111 -0.58 -9.91 -0.84
C ARG A 111 -0.90 -10.55 0.51
N THR A 112 0.12 -10.96 1.24
CA THR A 112 -0.03 -11.58 2.56
C THR A 112 -0.74 -10.63 3.53
N ILE A 113 -0.33 -9.37 3.58
CA ILE A 113 -0.98 -8.33 4.41
C ILE A 113 -2.44 -8.12 3.98
N VAL A 114 -2.70 -8.00 2.68
CA VAL A 114 -4.06 -7.81 2.14
C VAL A 114 -4.99 -8.95 2.53
N ARG A 115 -4.56 -10.21 2.40
CA ARG A 115 -5.38 -11.38 2.79
C ARG A 115 -5.72 -11.36 4.28
N LEU A 116 -4.71 -11.21 5.15
CA LEU A 116 -4.91 -11.16 6.60
C LEU A 116 -5.83 -9.99 7.01
N MET A 117 -5.65 -8.82 6.40
CA MET A 117 -6.50 -7.66 6.69
C MET A 117 -7.93 -7.84 6.18
N HIS A 118 -8.11 -8.46 5.02
CA HIS A 118 -9.43 -8.76 4.45
C HIS A 118 -10.23 -9.71 5.35
N GLU A 119 -9.58 -10.75 5.88
CA GLU A 119 -10.15 -11.72 6.83
C GLU A 119 -10.42 -11.12 8.22
N GLY A 120 -9.94 -9.91 8.49
CA GLY A 120 -10.13 -9.24 9.78
C GLY A 120 -9.16 -9.70 10.87
N TYR A 121 -8.06 -10.37 10.53
CA TYR A 121 -7.03 -10.87 11.46
C TYR A 121 -6.58 -9.79 12.46
N HIS A 122 -6.24 -8.60 11.96
CA HIS A 122 -5.82 -7.44 12.74
C HIS A 122 -6.88 -6.88 13.73
N ARG A 123 -8.13 -7.34 13.66
CA ARG A 123 -9.19 -6.93 14.58
C ARG A 123 -9.36 -7.89 15.77
N GLN A 124 -8.77 -9.08 15.69
CA GLN A 124 -8.96 -10.14 16.67
C GLN A 124 -8.24 -9.84 18.00
N SER A 125 -7.02 -9.30 17.95
CA SER A 125 -6.22 -8.95 19.13
C SER A 125 -5.23 -7.83 18.81
N LEU A 126 -4.67 -7.21 19.84
CA LEU A 126 -3.57 -6.24 19.71
C LEU A 126 -2.31 -6.93 19.16
N ARG A 127 -2.06 -8.18 19.54
CA ARG A 127 -0.97 -8.98 18.96
C ARG A 127 -1.09 -9.09 17.44
N HIS A 128 -2.24 -9.53 16.94
CA HIS A 128 -2.46 -9.67 15.49
C HIS A 128 -2.37 -8.32 14.77
N PHE A 129 -2.81 -7.23 15.42
CA PHE A 129 -2.66 -5.89 14.89
C PHE A 129 -1.18 -5.48 14.73
N LEU A 130 -0.36 -5.69 15.77
CA LEU A 130 1.07 -5.38 15.76
C LEU A 130 1.86 -6.26 14.77
N GLU A 131 1.47 -7.53 14.59
CA GLU A 131 2.07 -8.41 13.58
C GLU A 131 1.89 -7.89 12.16
N ILE A 132 0.74 -7.30 11.83
CA ILE A 132 0.52 -6.69 10.51
C ILE A 132 1.41 -5.45 10.33
N LEU A 133 1.60 -4.64 11.37
CA LEU A 133 2.50 -3.50 11.33
C LEU A 133 3.94 -3.92 11.05
N GLU A 134 4.42 -4.96 11.75
CA GLU A 134 5.76 -5.50 11.54
C GLU A 134 5.95 -6.03 10.11
N LYS A 135 4.97 -6.77 9.58
CA LYS A 135 4.97 -7.20 8.17
C LYS A 135 5.02 -6.00 7.22
N GLY A 136 4.32 -4.90 7.56
CA GLY A 136 4.33 -3.64 6.82
C GLY A 136 5.70 -2.95 6.80
N GLU A 137 6.42 -2.94 7.92
CA GLU A 137 7.79 -2.41 8.00
C GLU A 137 8.75 -3.18 7.10
N GLN A 138 8.58 -4.50 7.03
CA GLN A 138 9.37 -5.39 6.19
C GLN A 138 8.89 -5.44 4.73
N LEU A 139 7.79 -4.78 4.37
CA LEU A 139 7.19 -4.90 3.03
C LEU A 139 8.18 -4.48 1.95
N ARG A 140 8.78 -3.30 2.08
CA ARG A 140 9.68 -2.72 1.08
C ARG A 140 11.12 -3.15 1.34
N VAL A 141 11.82 -3.57 0.29
CA VAL A 141 13.21 -4.05 0.41
C VAL A 141 14.17 -2.90 0.76
N ARG A 142 13.85 -1.68 0.32
CA ARG A 142 14.64 -0.47 0.62
C ARG A 142 13.74 0.60 1.22
N GLN A 143 14.02 0.98 2.46
CA GLN A 143 13.44 2.18 3.07
C GLN A 143 14.36 3.38 2.79
N ARG A 144 13.80 4.55 2.49
CA ARG A 144 14.61 5.78 2.36
C ARG A 144 14.68 6.47 3.72
N PRO A 145 15.79 7.16 4.04
CA PRO A 145 15.93 7.90 5.31
C PRO A 145 14.82 8.92 5.57
N ALA A 146 14.28 9.54 4.51
CA ALA A 146 13.16 10.48 4.62
C ALA A 146 11.84 9.81 5.05
N ASP A 147 11.66 8.52 4.77
CA ASP A 147 10.47 7.76 5.17
C ASP A 147 10.50 7.46 6.68
N LEU A 148 11.70 7.33 7.28
CA LEU A 148 11.92 7.12 8.72
C LEU A 148 11.61 8.37 9.55
N LYS A 149 12.07 9.55 9.11
CA LYS A 149 11.90 10.82 9.85
C LYS A 149 10.45 11.28 9.96
N LYS A 150 9.58 10.89 9.02
CA LYS A 150 8.18 11.37 8.97
C LYS A 150 7.23 10.63 9.94
N ARG A 151 7.70 9.60 10.63
CA ARG A 151 6.82 8.68 11.38
C ARG A 151 6.99 8.70 12.89
N GLU A 152 7.73 9.66 13.46
CA GLU A 152 8.05 9.68 14.89
C GLU A 152 6.84 9.48 15.81
N LYS A 153 5.75 10.22 15.59
CA LYS A 153 4.52 10.08 16.39
C LYS A 153 3.82 8.71 16.22
N VAL A 154 3.87 8.14 15.01
CA VAL A 154 3.34 6.79 14.76
C VAL A 154 4.21 5.76 15.46
N THR A 155 5.54 5.89 15.38
CA THR A 155 6.49 5.02 16.06
C THR A 155 6.32 5.06 17.57
N GLN A 156 6.16 6.24 18.15
CA GLN A 156 5.86 6.39 19.58
C GLN A 156 4.57 5.68 19.96
N LYS A 157 3.51 5.84 19.15
CA LYS A 157 2.24 5.16 19.41
C LYS A 157 2.36 3.64 19.33
N ILE A 158 3.14 3.11 18.38
CA ILE A 158 3.41 1.67 18.27
C ILE A 158 4.18 1.17 19.49
N ALA A 159 5.15 1.93 20.00
CA ALA A 159 5.88 1.59 21.21
C ALA A 159 4.95 1.51 22.44
N GLU A 160 4.05 2.48 22.61
CA GLU A 160 3.01 2.44 23.66
C GLU A 160 2.13 1.18 23.55
N LEU A 161 1.73 0.81 22.33
CA LEU A 161 0.91 -0.38 22.11
C LEU A 161 1.67 -1.68 22.41
N ARG A 162 2.97 -1.74 22.13
CA ARG A 162 3.81 -2.89 22.49
C ARG A 162 3.90 -3.06 24.01
N GLN A 163 4.14 -1.97 24.75
CA GLN A 163 4.14 -1.99 26.20
C GLN A 163 2.79 -2.47 26.77
N LYS A 164 1.67 -1.98 26.22
CA LYS A 164 0.34 -2.46 26.62
C LYS A 164 0.13 -3.96 26.42
N LEU A 165 0.66 -4.53 25.33
CA LEU A 165 0.58 -5.96 25.09
C LEU A 165 1.46 -6.77 26.06
N GLU A 166 2.58 -6.22 26.50
CA GLU A 166 3.43 -6.84 27.54
C GLU A 166 2.74 -6.84 28.92
N GLU A 167 2.05 -5.76 29.25
CA GLU A 167 1.29 -5.61 30.50
C GLU A 167 0.03 -6.50 30.53
N ASP A 168 -0.65 -6.65 29.39
CA ASP A 168 -1.80 -7.55 29.24
C ASP A 168 -1.76 -8.30 27.90
N PRO A 169 -1.27 -9.57 27.91
CA PRO A 169 -1.17 -10.40 26.71
C PRO A 169 -2.50 -10.81 26.06
N THR A 170 -3.65 -10.50 26.68
CA THR A 170 -4.99 -10.92 26.22
C THR A 170 -5.74 -9.87 25.38
N LEU A 171 -5.19 -8.66 25.27
CA LEU A 171 -5.68 -7.52 24.47
C LEU A 171 -5.75 -7.78 22.96
#